data_AF-A0A9D5WTZ0-F1
#
_entry.id   AF-A0A9D5WTZ0-F1
#
_cell.length_a   1.000
_cell.length_b   1.000
_cell.length_c   1.000
_cell.angle_alpha   90.00
_cell.angle_beta   90.00
_cell.angle_gamma   90.00
#
_symmetry.space_group_name_H-M   'P 1'
#
loop_
_entity.id
_entity.type
_entity.pdbx_description
1 polymer ?
#
loop_
_entity_poly.entity_id
_entity_poly.type
_entity_poly.pdbx_seq_one_letter_code
_entity_poly.pdbx_strand_id
1 'polypeptide(L)'
;MKKKHITKKPPTKVHAFRCTDEVWLQLKALAKECGISLNCYLTETGLKHHPRQRLTKKEVEALNSLVYARTDLIKISSILSKKTDEEKLKLFKTEKFMTWWIKSVAELIQHWYSIEENISSSL
;
A
#
# COMPACT_ATOMS: atom_id res chain seq x y z
N MET A 1 0.07 -46.02 -2.44
CA MET A 1 0.77 -44.72 -2.24
C MET A 1 0.21 -43.71 -3.25
N LYS A 2 -0.40 -42.59 -2.82
CA LYS A 2 -0.94 -41.58 -3.75
C LYS A 2 0.23 -40.82 -4.39
N LYS A 3 0.34 -40.85 -5.73
CA LYS A 3 1.35 -40.09 -6.48
C LYS A 3 1.04 -38.59 -6.32
N LYS A 4 2.00 -37.81 -5.82
CA LYS A 4 1.89 -36.36 -5.77
C LYS A 4 1.92 -35.82 -7.21
N HIS A 5 0.93 -35.02 -7.58
CA HIS A 5 0.93 -34.31 -8.85
C HIS A 5 1.93 -33.16 -8.77
N ILE A 6 3.09 -33.31 -9.42
CA ILE A 6 4.12 -32.26 -9.47
C ILE A 6 3.91 -31.48 -10.77
N THR A 7 3.43 -30.24 -10.66
CA THR A 7 3.36 -29.31 -11.78
C THR A 7 4.78 -28.84 -12.10
N LYS A 8 5.32 -29.26 -13.25
CA LYS A 8 6.66 -28.82 -13.70
C LYS A 8 6.57 -27.38 -14.20
N LYS A 9 7.44 -26.49 -13.71
CA LYS A 9 7.56 -25.13 -14.22
C LYS A 9 8.12 -25.16 -15.66
N PRO A 10 7.68 -24.24 -16.54
CA PRO A 10 8.27 -24.12 -17.87
C PRO A 10 9.76 -23.77 -17.78
N PRO A 11 10.58 -24.20 -18.77
CA PRO A 11 11.99 -23.87 -18.80
C PRO A 11 12.22 -22.38 -19.06
N THR A 12 13.20 -21.79 -18.38
CA THR A 12 13.64 -20.41 -18.61
C THR A 12 14.67 -20.36 -19.74
N LYS A 13 14.71 -19.23 -20.46
CA LYS A 13 15.73 -18.93 -21.48
C LYS A 13 16.55 -17.70 -21.06
N VAL A 14 17.84 -17.73 -21.37
CA VAL A 14 18.73 -16.60 -21.10
C VAL A 14 18.75 -15.69 -22.32
N HIS A 15 18.52 -14.39 -22.09
CA HIS A 15 18.64 -13.34 -23.10
C HIS A 15 19.73 -12.36 -22.66
N ALA A 16 20.60 -11.97 -23.59
CA ALA A 16 21.64 -10.97 -23.35
C ALA A 16 21.31 -9.69 -24.14
N PHE A 17 21.62 -8.54 -23.55
CA PHE A 17 21.51 -7.24 -24.21
C PHE A 17 22.85 -6.49 -24.09
N ARG A 18 23.10 -5.59 -25.05
CA ARG A 18 24.28 -4.72 -25.03
C ARG A 18 23.90 -3.37 -24.45
N CYS A 19 24.72 -2.86 -23.53
CA CYS A 19 24.60 -1.52 -22.98
C CYS A 19 25.99 -0.94 -22.71
N THR A 20 26.05 0.38 -22.55
CA THR A 20 27.24 1.05 -22.00
C THR A 20 27.31 0.84 -20.48
N ASP A 21 28.48 1.07 -19.88
CA ASP A 21 28.65 0.98 -18.43
C ASP A 21 27.77 2.00 -17.68
N GLU A 22 27.59 3.19 -18.25
CA GLU A 22 26.71 4.22 -17.69
C GLU A 22 25.26 3.76 -17.61
N VAL A 23 24.72 3.19 -18.70
CA VAL A 23 23.36 2.63 -18.74
C VAL A 23 23.24 1.46 -17.77
N TRP A 24 24.25 0.61 -17.68
CA TRP A 24 24.27 -0.52 -16.75
C TRP A 24 24.18 -0.07 -15.29
N LEU A 25 24.93 0.96 -14.90
CA LEU A 25 24.90 1.53 -13.55
C LEU A 25 23.54 2.16 -13.24
N GLN A 26 22.94 2.87 -14.19
CA GLN A 26 21.61 3.45 -14.03
C GLN A 26 20.54 2.38 -13.81
N LEU A 27 20.52 1.33 -14.65
CA LEU A 27 19.56 0.23 -14.50
C LEU A 27 19.72 -0.50 -13.16
N LYS A 28 20.96 -0.69 -12.69
CA LYS A 28 21.22 -1.26 -11.36
C LYS A 28 20.70 -0.37 -10.23
N ALA A 29 20.87 0.94 -10.32
CA ALA A 29 20.37 1.88 -9.32
C ALA A 29 18.83 1.84 -9.27
N LEU A 30 18.16 1.93 -10.42
CA LEU A 30 16.70 1.89 -10.52
C LEU A 30 16.12 0.57 -9.99
N ALA A 31 16.70 -0.57 -10.39
CA ALA A 31 16.28 -1.87 -9.89
C ALA A 31 16.42 -1.97 -8.35
N LYS A 32 17.51 -1.42 -7.80
CA LYS A 32 17.77 -1.37 -6.36
C LYS A 32 16.76 -0.49 -5.62
N GLU A 33 16.44 0.68 -6.16
CA GLU A 33 15.41 1.58 -5.62
C GLU A 33 14.03 0.93 -5.60
N CYS A 34 13.69 0.17 -6.64
CA CYS A 34 12.46 -0.62 -6.70
C CYS A 34 12.51 -1.88 -5.80
N GLY A 35 13.69 -2.24 -5.28
CA GLY A 35 13.88 -3.42 -4.45
C GLY A 35 13.73 -4.75 -5.19
N ILE A 36 13.93 -4.77 -6.52
CA ILE A 36 13.81 -5.95 -7.38
C ILE A 36 15.14 -6.28 -8.07
N SER A 37 15.24 -7.49 -8.63
CA SER A 37 16.44 -7.87 -9.39
C SER A 37 16.50 -7.10 -10.71
N LEU A 38 17.71 -6.88 -11.24
CA LEU A 38 17.91 -6.21 -12.52
C LEU A 38 17.14 -6.89 -13.67
N ASN A 39 17.16 -8.23 -13.73
CA ASN A 39 16.42 -8.98 -14.74
C ASN A 39 14.90 -8.77 -14.62
N CYS A 40 14.38 -8.73 -13.39
CA CYS A 40 12.98 -8.43 -13.14
C CYS A 40 12.66 -7.00 -13.59
N TYR A 41 13.45 -6.01 -13.19
CA TYR A 41 13.27 -4.61 -13.61
C TYR A 41 13.23 -4.45 -15.13
N LEU A 42 14.16 -5.09 -15.85
CA LEU A 42 14.20 -5.08 -17.31
C LEU A 42 13.01 -5.79 -17.96
N THR A 43 12.57 -6.90 -17.39
CA THR A 43 11.41 -7.65 -17.90
C THR A 43 10.14 -6.83 -17.73
N GLU A 44 9.92 -6.26 -16.54
CA GLU A 44 8.76 -5.42 -16.23
C GLU A 44 8.73 -4.18 -17.13
N THR A 45 9.84 -3.45 -17.22
CA THR A 45 9.93 -2.26 -18.09
C THR A 45 9.80 -2.60 -19.57
N GLY A 46 10.33 -3.74 -20.02
CA GLY A 46 10.15 -4.25 -21.37
C GLY A 46 8.68 -4.60 -21.72
N LEU A 47 7.89 -4.98 -20.72
CA LEU A 47 6.45 -5.18 -20.82
C LEU A 47 5.63 -3.89 -20.66
N LYS A 48 6.30 -2.72 -20.60
CA LYS A 48 5.72 -1.40 -20.34
C LYS A 48 5.08 -1.27 -18.95
N HIS A 49 5.49 -2.09 -18.00
CA HIS A 49 5.20 -1.87 -16.59
C HIS A 49 6.16 -0.81 -16.02
N HIS A 50 5.74 -0.16 -14.94
CA HIS A 50 6.47 0.92 -14.29
C HIS A 50 6.79 0.53 -12.84
N PRO A 51 7.86 -0.27 -12.60
CA PRO A 51 8.25 -0.64 -11.24
C PRO A 51 8.42 0.60 -10.37
N ARG A 52 7.72 0.61 -9.24
CA ARG A 52 7.73 1.73 -8.29
C ARG A 52 8.87 1.58 -7.29
N GLN A 53 9.40 2.72 -6.86
CA GLN A 53 10.36 2.77 -5.77
C GLN A 53 9.77 2.11 -4.52
N ARG A 54 10.57 1.27 -3.89
CA ARG A 54 10.20 0.61 -2.64
C ARG A 54 10.18 1.63 -1.51
N LEU A 55 9.13 1.58 -0.70
CA LEU A 55 9.06 2.37 0.53
C LEU A 55 10.26 2.08 1.44
N THR A 56 10.83 3.15 1.98
CA THR A 56 11.84 3.09 3.02
C THR A 56 11.24 2.56 4.33
N LYS A 57 12.10 2.11 5.26
CA LYS A 57 11.64 1.62 6.57
C LYS A 57 10.79 2.66 7.32
N LYS A 58 11.19 3.94 7.27
CA LYS A 58 10.45 5.03 7.91
C LYS A 58 9.08 5.25 7.28
N GLU A 59 8.99 5.18 5.96
CA GLU A 59 7.71 5.30 5.25
C GLU A 59 6.79 4.11 5.54
N VAL A 60 7.34 2.89 5.64
CA VAL A 60 6.59 1.70 6.05
C VAL A 60 6.08 1.86 7.49
N GLU A 61 6.92 2.32 8.42
CA GLU A 61 6.50 2.60 9.80
C GLU A 61 5.40 3.65 9.85
N ALA A 62 5.55 4.76 9.14
CA ALA A 62 4.54 5.80 9.04
C ALA A 62 3.22 5.26 8.46
N LEU A 63 3.28 4.45 7.39
CA LEU A 63 2.10 3.81 6.80
C LEU A 63 1.42 2.85 7.77
N ASN A 64 2.18 2.08 8.55
CA ASN A 64 1.61 1.20 9.58
C ASN A 64 0.95 2.00 10.71
N SER A 65 1.61 3.04 11.21
CA SER A 65 1.04 3.96 12.21
C SER A 65 -0.25 4.61 11.71
N LEU A 66 -0.28 4.96 10.42
CA LEU A 66 -1.49 5.30 9.71
C LEU A 66 -2.46 4.11 9.89
N VAL A 67 -2.30 2.96 9.24
CA VAL A 67 -3.27 1.84 9.27
C VAL A 67 -3.86 1.54 10.67
N TYR A 68 -3.05 1.58 11.73
CA TYR A 68 -3.53 1.48 13.12
C TYR A 68 -4.50 2.59 13.53
N ALA A 69 -4.16 3.86 13.33
CA ALA A 69 -5.04 4.98 13.63
C ALA A 69 -6.37 4.92 12.86
N ARG A 70 -6.40 4.48 11.58
CA ARG A 70 -7.67 4.23 10.86
C ARG A 70 -8.49 3.16 11.55
N THR A 71 -7.85 2.07 11.94
CA THR A 71 -8.52 0.95 12.60
C THR A 71 -9.18 1.42 13.90
N ASP A 72 -8.51 2.27 14.67
CA ASP A 72 -9.06 2.82 15.90
C ASP A 72 -10.21 3.80 15.64
N LEU A 73 -10.10 4.66 14.62
CA LEU A 73 -11.20 5.53 14.21
C LEU A 73 -12.45 4.74 13.78
N ILE A 74 -12.28 3.66 13.03
CA ILE A 74 -13.39 2.78 12.63
C ILE A 74 -14.02 2.13 13.87
N LYS A 75 -13.23 1.65 14.83
CA LYS A 75 -13.75 1.09 16.09
C LYS A 75 -14.54 2.12 16.88
N ILE A 76 -13.99 3.32 17.06
CA ILE A 76 -14.67 4.42 17.77
C ILE A 76 -15.98 4.74 17.07
N SER A 77 -15.97 4.93 15.75
CA SER A 77 -17.17 5.18 14.95
C SER A 77 -18.21 4.07 15.11
N SER A 78 -17.79 2.81 15.10
CA SER A 78 -18.69 1.66 15.32
C SER A 78 -19.24 1.57 16.74
N ILE A 79 -18.52 2.02 17.76
CA ILE A 79 -19.04 2.09 19.13
C ILE A 79 -20.06 3.22 19.24
N LEU A 80 -19.73 4.39 18.67
CA LEU A 80 -20.61 5.55 18.67
C LEU A 80 -21.93 5.27 17.95
N SER A 81 -21.93 4.52 16.85
CA SER A 81 -23.17 4.18 16.14
C SER A 81 -24.13 3.31 16.95
N LYS A 82 -23.63 2.56 17.95
CA LYS A 82 -24.43 1.73 18.85
C LYS A 82 -24.92 2.45 20.10
N LYS A 83 -24.44 3.68 20.36
CA LYS A 83 -24.80 4.47 21.53
C LYS A 83 -26.06 5.30 21.29
N THR A 84 -26.80 5.57 22.37
CA THR A 84 -27.93 6.51 22.32
C THR A 84 -27.43 7.95 22.22
N ASP A 85 -28.29 8.85 21.77
CA ASP A 85 -27.91 10.25 21.58
C ASP A 85 -27.58 10.94 22.91
N GLU A 86 -28.21 10.53 24.02
CA GLU A 86 -27.87 10.97 25.38
C GLU A 86 -26.44 10.58 25.80
N GLU A 87 -26.01 9.36 25.48
CA GLU A 87 -24.65 8.90 25.75
C GLU A 87 -23.63 9.63 24.87
N LYS A 88 -23.95 9.84 23.59
CA LYS A 88 -23.10 10.63 22.68
C LYS A 88 -22.96 12.06 23.18
N LEU A 89 -24.05 12.68 23.67
CA LEU A 89 -24.02 14.03 24.20
C LEU A 89 -23.12 14.14 25.44
N LYS A 90 -23.10 13.12 26.30
CA LYS A 90 -22.17 13.05 27.44
C LYS A 90 -20.70 12.95 27.01
N LEU A 91 -20.42 12.23 25.92
CA LEU A 91 -19.06 12.08 25.38
C LEU A 91 -18.56 13.34 24.66
N PHE A 92 -19.39 13.93 23.81
CA PHE A 92 -19.01 15.05 22.95
C PHE A 92 -19.32 16.43 23.54
N LYS A 93 -20.10 16.50 24.63
CA LYS A 93 -20.60 17.71 25.32
C LYS A 93 -21.50 18.62 24.49
N THR A 94 -21.33 18.66 23.16
CA THR A 94 -22.08 19.53 22.26
C THR A 94 -22.33 18.83 20.93
N GLU A 95 -23.55 18.94 20.43
CA GLU A 95 -23.96 18.38 19.13
C GLU A 95 -23.12 18.93 17.98
N LYS A 96 -22.82 20.24 17.97
CA LYS A 96 -21.96 20.86 16.95
C LYS A 96 -20.58 20.18 16.86
N PHE A 97 -19.97 19.85 18.00
CA PHE A 97 -18.68 19.18 18.03
C PHE A 97 -18.79 17.74 17.55
N MET A 98 -19.84 17.01 17.96
CA MET A 98 -20.10 15.65 17.48
C MET A 98 -20.24 15.61 15.95
N THR A 99 -21.07 16.48 15.37
CA THR A 99 -21.30 16.51 13.91
C THR A 99 -20.04 16.89 13.15
N TRP A 100 -19.28 17.87 13.65
CA TRP A 100 -17.97 18.22 13.08
C TRP A 100 -16.99 17.04 13.15
N TRP A 101 -16.89 16.38 14.31
CA TRP A 101 -15.99 15.25 14.51
C TRP A 101 -16.31 14.09 13.56
N ILE A 102 -17.59 13.71 13.45
CA ILE A 102 -18.03 12.63 12.54
C ILE A 102 -17.67 12.98 11.09
N LYS A 103 -17.91 14.23 10.67
CA LYS A 103 -17.57 14.69 9.32
C LYS A 103 -16.06 14.62 9.06
N SER A 104 -15.25 15.16 9.96
CA SER A 104 -13.79 15.15 9.85
C SER A 104 -13.22 13.73 9.81
N VAL A 105 -13.77 12.80 10.60
CA VAL A 105 -13.37 11.39 10.60
C VAL A 105 -13.73 10.73 9.28
N ALA A 106 -14.92 10.99 8.73
CA ALA A 106 -15.32 10.45 7.44
C ALA A 106 -14.41 10.94 6.30
N GLU A 107 -14.10 12.24 6.26
CA GLU A 107 -13.16 12.83 5.30
C GLU A 107 -11.77 12.20 5.42
N LEU A 108 -11.28 12.00 6.65
CA LEU A 108 -10.01 11.35 6.90
C LEU A 108 -10.02 9.90 6.38
N ILE A 109 -11.05 9.10 6.70
CA ILE A 109 -11.17 7.73 6.20
C ILE A 109 -11.18 7.68 4.66
N GLN A 110 -11.89 8.60 4.00
CA GLN A 110 -11.89 8.68 2.53
C GLN A 110 -10.51 9.02 1.96
N HIS A 111 -9.83 10.01 2.54
CA HIS A 111 -8.47 10.36 2.12
C HIS A 111 -7.51 9.17 2.23
N TRP A 112 -7.73 8.31 3.23
CA TRP A 112 -6.90 7.13 3.41
C TRP A 112 -7.13 6.05 2.38
N TYR A 113 -8.38 5.83 1.95
CA TYR A 113 -8.63 4.92 0.82
C TYR A 113 -7.90 5.41 -0.43
N SER A 114 -7.83 6.73 -0.65
CA SER A 114 -7.05 7.29 -1.76
C SER A 114 -5.55 7.02 -1.63
N ILE A 115 -4.97 7.14 -0.41
CA ILE A 115 -3.56 6.79 -0.16
C ILE A 115 -3.32 5.30 -0.39
N GLU A 116 -4.18 4.43 0.16
CA GLU A 116 -4.09 2.98 0.02
C GLU A 116 -4.18 2.57 -1.46
N GLU A 117 -5.15 3.11 -2.19
CA GLU A 117 -5.31 2.92 -3.63
C GLU A 117 -4.07 3.39 -4.39
N ASN A 118 -3.52 4.56 -4.07
CA ASN A 118 -2.32 5.04 -4.73
C ASN A 118 -1.13 4.09 -4.54
N ILE A 119 -0.97 3.51 -3.34
CA ILE A 119 0.13 2.59 -3.02
C ILE A 119 -0.10 1.20 -3.62
N SER A 120 -1.35 0.71 -3.61
CA SER A 120 -1.69 -0.65 -4.08
C SER A 120 -1.94 -0.74 -5.58
N SER A 121 -2.30 0.38 -6.23
CA SER A 121 -2.63 0.37 -7.65
C SER A 121 -1.39 0.04 -8.47
N SER A 122 -1.48 -1.09 -9.17
CA SER A 122 -0.52 -1.54 -10.17
C SER A 122 -0.91 -0.92 -11.51
N LEU A 123 -0.62 0.36 -11.71
CA LEU A 123 -0.69 1.03 -13.01
C LEU A 123 0.73 1.30 -13.49
#